data_AF-A0A5P1EWU6-F1
#
_entry.id   AF-A0A5P1EWU6-F1
#
_cell.length_a   1.000
_cell.length_b   1.000
_cell.length_c   1.000
_cell.angle_alpha   90.00
_cell.angle_beta   90.00
_cell.angle_gamma   90.00
#
_symmetry.space_group_name_H-M   'P 1'
#
loop_
_entity.id
_entity.type
_entity.pdbx_description
1 polymer ?
#
loop_
_entity_poly.entity_id
_entity_poly.type
_entity_poly.pdbx_seq_one_letter_code
_entity_poly.pdbx_strand_id
1 'polypeptide(L)'
;MSNGQILQVLFLALVVAVASADFNTDIDISWGAGRGKFLNGNLLQLSLDRGSGSGFRSRAEYLYGRVDMDIKLVLGNSAGTVTTYYLSSQGPTHDEIDFEFLGNVTGEPYILHTNVFSQGKGNREQQFYLWFDPRADFHTYSILWNPQQIIFYVDGTPIREFRNIESSAGVPYPKSQPMRLYSSLWDAEDWATRGGLVKTDWSQAPFVASYRNFRADACVWSSGRSACSASKGTWWAQSLDAGGAQKLRSEQRSNCKMDREKIIESMDISYSLSMILKRHRDLECHNTVTYIKCSTILEHSPQQKFRSLEFYPYRPLDLLTLYSRQRHQKCKPDILVEAKAALHRCCISYGVWSL
;
A
#
# COMPACT_ATOMS: atom_id res chain seq x y z
N MET A 1 -56.74 22.20 -39.43
CA MET A 1 -56.37 22.07 -38.01
C MET A 1 -55.25 21.05 -37.92
N SER A 2 -54.00 21.50 -37.80
CA SER A 2 -52.85 20.65 -37.53
C SER A 2 -51.99 21.38 -36.51
N ASN A 3 -52.05 20.90 -35.27
CA ASN A 3 -51.18 21.31 -34.19
C ASN A 3 -49.92 20.43 -34.26
N GLY A 4 -48.78 21.05 -34.53
CA GLY A 4 -47.47 20.40 -34.45
C GLY A 4 -46.49 21.33 -33.74
N GLN A 5 -46.53 21.35 -32.41
CA GLN A 5 -45.47 21.99 -31.61
C GLN A 5 -44.25 21.08 -31.58
N ILE A 6 -43.18 21.50 -32.26
CA ILE A 6 -41.86 20.87 -32.14
C ILE A 6 -41.20 21.44 -30.88
N LEU A 7 -41.13 20.62 -29.84
CA LEU A 7 -40.39 20.90 -28.62
C LEU A 7 -38.90 20.70 -28.89
N GLN A 8 -38.14 21.78 -29.07
CA GLN A 8 -36.68 21.71 -29.13
C GLN A 8 -36.13 21.57 -27.71
N VAL A 9 -35.70 20.35 -27.35
CA VAL A 9 -34.95 20.09 -26.13
C VAL A 9 -33.49 20.49 -26.35
N LEU A 10 -33.10 21.65 -25.83
CA LEU A 10 -31.70 22.09 -25.76
C LEU A 10 -30.99 21.25 -24.68
N PHE A 11 -30.20 20.27 -25.11
CA PHE A 11 -29.21 19.62 -24.26
C PHE A 11 -28.06 20.61 -23.99
N LEU A 12 -28.07 21.25 -22.83
CA LEU A 12 -26.92 21.97 -22.33
C LEU A 12 -25.87 20.94 -21.88
N ALA A 13 -24.90 20.65 -22.74
CA ALA A 13 -23.73 19.88 -22.34
C ALA A 13 -22.91 20.73 -21.37
N LEU A 14 -22.98 20.41 -20.08
CA LEU A 14 -22.13 20.99 -19.06
C LEU A 14 -20.70 20.48 -19.30
N VAL A 15 -19.87 21.27 -19.99
CA VAL A 15 -18.45 21.00 -20.11
C VAL A 15 -17.83 21.27 -18.74
N VAL A 16 -17.65 20.23 -17.94
CA VAL A 16 -16.81 20.29 -16.75
C VAL A 16 -15.37 20.40 -17.24
N ALA A 17 -14.81 21.61 -17.15
CA ALA A 17 -13.39 21.81 -17.40
C ALA A 17 -12.61 21.11 -16.29
N VAL A 18 -12.13 19.90 -16.56
CA VAL A 18 -11.10 19.27 -15.74
C VAL A 18 -9.81 20.03 -16.06
N ALA A 19 -9.33 20.85 -15.14
CA ALA A 19 -8.01 21.46 -15.28
C ALA A 19 -6.97 20.34 -15.30
N SER A 20 -6.37 20.08 -16.46
CA SER A 20 -5.17 19.25 -16.54
C SER A 20 -4.05 20.01 -15.85
N ALA A 21 -3.49 19.44 -14.78
CA ALA A 21 -2.31 20.04 -14.16
C ALA A 21 -1.14 19.95 -15.16
N ASP A 22 -0.45 21.06 -15.38
CA ASP A 22 0.78 21.08 -16.16
C ASP A 22 1.93 20.96 -15.17
N PHE A 23 2.77 19.93 -15.33
CA PHE A 23 3.94 19.73 -14.47
C PHE A 23 4.79 20.99 -14.34
N ASN A 24 4.87 21.80 -15.40
CA ASN A 24 5.68 23.02 -15.41
C ASN A 24 5.11 24.12 -14.51
N THR A 25 3.79 24.11 -14.28
CA THR A 25 3.11 25.12 -13.46
C THR A 25 2.89 24.67 -12.03
N ASP A 26 2.73 23.36 -11.79
CA ASP A 26 2.23 22.86 -10.51
C ASP A 26 3.28 22.13 -9.67
N ILE A 27 4.39 21.70 -10.28
CA ILE A 27 5.43 20.91 -9.62
C ILE A 27 6.78 21.65 -9.65
N ASP A 28 7.50 21.60 -8.53
CA ASP A 28 8.90 22.01 -8.44
C ASP A 28 9.78 20.80 -8.12
N ILE A 29 10.90 20.67 -8.82
CA ILE A 29 11.99 19.76 -8.42
C ILE A 29 12.60 20.34 -7.13
N SER A 30 12.45 19.63 -6.02
CA SER A 30 12.83 20.12 -4.70
C SER A 30 14.30 19.86 -4.38
N TRP A 31 14.88 18.78 -4.90
CA TRP A 31 16.29 18.43 -4.73
C TRP A 31 16.77 17.41 -5.80
N GLY A 32 18.08 17.15 -5.83
CA GLY A 32 18.70 16.11 -6.68
C GLY A 32 19.76 16.62 -7.67
N ALA A 33 20.02 17.94 -7.69
CA ALA A 33 21.11 18.55 -8.47
C ALA A 33 21.16 18.09 -9.94
N GLY A 34 20.02 18.22 -10.64
CA GLY A 34 19.89 17.82 -12.06
C GLY A 34 19.43 16.38 -12.30
N ARG A 35 19.16 15.60 -11.24
CA ARG A 35 18.60 14.24 -11.32
C ARG A 35 17.08 14.19 -11.46
N GLY A 36 16.39 15.30 -11.14
CA GLY A 36 15.02 15.54 -11.59
C GLY A 36 15.04 16.26 -12.93
N LYS A 37 14.27 15.79 -13.93
CA LYS A 37 14.19 16.44 -15.24
C LYS A 37 12.80 16.36 -15.86
N PHE A 38 12.32 17.49 -16.38
CA PHE A 38 11.16 17.52 -17.27
C PHE A 38 11.61 17.20 -18.71
N LEU A 39 10.92 16.25 -19.33
CA LEU A 39 11.11 15.80 -20.70
C LEU A 39 9.82 16.06 -21.48
N ASN A 40 9.93 16.67 -22.66
CA ASN A 40 8.81 16.87 -23.59
C ASN A 40 7.56 17.53 -22.95
N GLY A 41 7.75 18.38 -21.92
CA GLY A 41 6.70 19.16 -21.26
C GLY A 41 5.75 18.41 -20.32
N ASN A 42 5.53 17.10 -20.50
CA ASN A 42 4.54 16.32 -19.73
C ASN A 42 5.10 15.01 -19.13
N LEU A 43 6.43 14.84 -19.12
CA LEU A 43 7.08 13.70 -18.47
C LEU A 43 8.12 14.22 -17.49
N LEU A 44 8.03 13.80 -16.24
CA LEU A 44 9.05 14.05 -15.22
C LEU A 44 9.79 12.74 -14.94
N GLN A 45 11.11 12.80 -14.88
CA GLN A 45 11.95 11.68 -14.43
C GLN A 45 12.73 12.08 -13.19
N LEU A 46 12.77 11.17 -12.22
CA LEU A 46 13.67 11.21 -11.08
C LEU A 46 14.70 10.10 -11.27
N SER A 47 15.98 10.45 -11.14
CA SER A 47 17.08 9.48 -11.14
C SER A 47 17.78 9.38 -9.80
N LEU A 48 18.38 8.22 -9.54
CA LEU A 48 19.19 7.90 -8.37
C LEU A 48 20.50 7.25 -8.81
N ASP A 49 21.60 7.76 -8.28
CA ASP A 49 22.94 7.20 -8.38
C ASP A 49 23.68 7.37 -7.04
N ARG A 50 24.93 6.90 -6.96
CA ARG A 50 25.72 6.94 -5.71
C ARG A 50 25.88 8.34 -5.12
N GLY A 51 25.76 9.38 -5.92
CA GLY A 51 25.93 10.76 -5.45
C GLY A 51 24.68 11.31 -4.78
N SER A 52 23.49 10.99 -5.30
CA SER A 52 22.22 11.45 -4.74
C SER A 52 21.03 10.77 -5.41
N GLY A 53 19.88 10.81 -4.73
CA GLY A 53 18.58 10.64 -5.34
C GLY A 53 18.05 11.93 -5.97
N SER A 54 16.72 12.00 -6.10
CA SER A 54 16.03 13.25 -6.43
C SER A 54 14.60 13.24 -5.93
N GLY A 55 13.99 14.42 -5.89
CA GLY A 55 12.59 14.56 -5.51
C GLY A 55 11.95 15.83 -6.05
N PHE A 56 10.63 15.82 -6.06
CA PHE A 56 9.79 16.96 -6.41
C PHE A 56 8.68 17.16 -5.38
N ARG A 57 8.03 18.32 -5.45
CA ARG A 57 6.84 18.63 -4.66
C ARG A 57 5.84 19.45 -5.45
N SER A 58 4.58 19.45 -5.05
CA SER A 58 3.61 20.43 -5.52
C SER A 58 3.95 21.84 -5.01
N ARG A 59 3.69 22.85 -5.83
CA ARG A 59 3.76 24.26 -5.39
C ARG A 59 2.68 24.56 -4.35
N ALA A 60 1.46 24.12 -4.65
CA ALA A 60 0.30 24.27 -3.78
C ALA A 60 0.35 23.30 -2.59
N GLU A 61 -0.16 23.77 -1.46
CA GLU A 61 -0.62 22.94 -0.36
C GLU A 61 -2.11 22.65 -0.53
N TYR A 62 -2.56 21.51 -0.05
CA TYR A 62 -3.94 21.07 -0.13
C TYR A 62 -4.45 20.69 1.26
N LEU A 63 -5.70 20.99 1.56
CA LEU A 63 -6.41 20.46 2.72
C LEU A 63 -7.65 19.71 2.23
N TYR A 64 -7.51 18.40 2.08
CA TYR A 64 -8.41 17.51 1.35
C TYR A 64 -8.37 17.68 -0.17
N GLY A 65 -8.70 16.60 -0.88
CA GLY A 65 -8.75 16.53 -2.33
C GLY A 65 -8.59 15.11 -2.85
N ARG A 66 -8.58 15.00 -4.18
CA ARG A 66 -8.09 13.84 -4.90
C ARG A 66 -6.84 14.22 -5.68
N VAL A 67 -5.75 13.49 -5.45
CA VAL A 67 -4.49 13.65 -6.19
C VAL A 67 -4.16 12.36 -6.93
N ASP A 68 -4.05 12.45 -8.25
CA ASP A 68 -3.70 11.36 -9.15
C ASP A 68 -2.31 11.60 -9.75
N MET A 69 -1.54 10.52 -9.92
CA MET A 69 -0.28 10.53 -10.66
C MET A 69 -0.13 9.24 -11.45
N ASP A 70 0.29 9.33 -12.71
CA ASP A 70 0.71 8.16 -13.46
C ASP A 70 2.20 7.93 -13.19
N ILE A 71 2.55 6.77 -12.65
CA ILE A 71 3.93 6.43 -12.26
C ILE A 71 4.35 5.16 -12.99
N LYS A 72 5.58 5.16 -13.51
CA LYS A 72 6.28 3.97 -14.00
C LYS A 72 7.58 3.80 -13.23
N LEU A 73 7.74 2.64 -12.61
CA LEU A 73 8.84 2.36 -11.68
C LEU A 73 10.14 1.98 -12.38
N VAL A 74 11.21 1.88 -11.59
CA VAL A 74 12.56 1.55 -12.03
C VAL A 74 12.58 0.19 -12.72
N LEU A 75 13.10 0.16 -13.95
CA LEU A 75 13.29 -1.06 -14.73
C LEU A 75 14.43 -1.92 -14.16
N GLY A 76 14.39 -3.23 -14.42
CA GLY A 76 15.50 -4.14 -14.12
C GLY A 76 15.66 -4.46 -12.63
N ASN A 77 16.90 -4.47 -12.15
CA ASN A 77 17.21 -4.67 -10.73
C ASN A 77 17.10 -3.32 -10.02
N SER A 78 16.16 -3.20 -9.10
CA SER A 78 15.91 -1.99 -8.31
C SER A 78 16.01 -2.25 -6.81
N ALA A 79 16.62 -3.36 -6.40
CA ALA A 79 16.80 -3.69 -5.00
C ALA A 79 17.47 -2.54 -4.23
N GLY A 80 16.99 -2.31 -3.01
CA GLY A 80 17.41 -1.23 -2.11
C GLY A 80 16.83 0.15 -2.44
N THR A 81 16.26 0.37 -3.63
CA THR A 81 15.65 1.65 -3.99
C THR A 81 14.21 1.78 -3.49
N VAL A 82 13.80 3.01 -3.18
CA VAL A 82 12.40 3.35 -2.87
C VAL A 82 11.96 4.53 -3.72
N THR A 83 10.89 4.32 -4.48
CA THR A 83 10.14 5.39 -5.14
C THR A 83 8.97 5.78 -4.23
N THR A 84 8.80 7.04 -3.90
CA THR A 84 7.70 7.50 -3.03
C THR A 84 6.70 8.35 -3.81
N TYR A 85 5.46 8.41 -3.33
CA TYR A 85 4.43 9.34 -3.78
C TYR A 85 3.49 9.60 -2.61
N TYR A 86 3.57 10.79 -2.02
CA TYR A 86 2.97 11.01 -0.70
C TYR A 86 2.52 12.46 -0.49
N LEU A 87 1.56 12.66 0.41
CA LEU A 87 1.18 13.97 0.92
C LEU A 87 1.80 14.14 2.30
N SER A 88 2.42 15.27 2.60
CA SER A 88 2.96 15.53 3.94
C SER A 88 2.83 17.00 4.33
N SER A 89 2.49 17.27 5.60
CA SER A 89 2.63 18.59 6.20
C SER A 89 4.07 18.82 6.66
N GLN A 90 4.36 19.91 7.38
CA GLN A 90 5.70 20.19 7.86
C GLN A 90 5.77 20.10 9.38
N GLY A 91 6.95 19.78 9.90
CA GLY A 91 7.24 19.81 11.34
C GLY A 91 7.17 18.45 12.04
N PRO A 92 7.46 18.42 13.35
CA PRO A 92 7.62 17.18 14.11
C PRO A 92 6.30 16.42 14.35
N THR A 93 5.17 17.12 14.25
CA THR A 93 3.82 16.54 14.39
C THR A 93 3.09 16.49 13.05
N HIS A 94 3.82 16.25 11.96
CA HIS A 94 3.24 16.26 10.62
C HIS A 94 2.13 15.21 10.47
N ASP A 95 1.19 15.52 9.58
CA ASP A 95 0.30 14.52 8.99
C ASP A 95 0.92 14.07 7.66
N GLU A 96 0.78 12.79 7.30
CA GLU A 96 1.35 12.24 6.07
C GLU A 96 0.54 11.03 5.55
N ILE A 97 0.50 10.85 4.23
CA ILE A 97 -0.24 9.80 3.53
C ILE A 97 0.62 9.26 2.39
N ASP A 98 1.01 7.99 2.48
CA ASP A 98 2.12 7.46 1.69
C ASP A 98 1.73 6.39 0.69
N PHE A 99 2.32 6.46 -0.49
CA PHE A 99 2.71 5.30 -1.28
C PHE A 99 4.23 5.21 -1.32
N GLU A 100 4.78 4.03 -1.02
CA GLU A 100 6.20 3.75 -1.17
C GLU A 100 6.39 2.45 -1.95
N PHE A 101 7.06 2.51 -3.09
CA PHE A 101 7.33 1.38 -3.95
C PHE A 101 8.74 0.86 -3.66
N LEU A 102 8.81 -0.29 -2.99
CA LEU A 102 10.06 -0.93 -2.63
C LEU A 102 10.56 -1.77 -3.80
N GLY A 103 11.73 -1.39 -4.31
CA GLY A 103 12.38 -2.10 -5.40
C GLY A 103 12.83 -3.50 -5.02
N ASN A 104 13.12 -4.29 -6.05
CA ASN A 104 13.47 -5.69 -5.88
C ASN A 104 14.47 -6.14 -6.94
N VAL A 105 15.05 -7.32 -6.76
CA VAL A 105 15.92 -7.93 -7.77
C VAL A 105 15.12 -8.24 -9.04
N THR A 106 15.82 -8.32 -10.17
CA THR A 106 15.20 -8.67 -11.46
C THR A 106 14.42 -9.98 -11.35
N GLY A 107 13.19 -9.99 -11.88
CA GLY A 107 12.30 -11.16 -11.85
C GLY A 107 11.40 -11.24 -10.63
N GLU A 108 11.73 -10.56 -9.52
CA GLU A 108 10.86 -10.49 -8.35
C GLU A 108 9.91 -9.28 -8.43
N PRO A 109 8.73 -9.38 -7.78
CA PRO A 109 7.73 -8.31 -7.81
C PRO A 109 8.14 -7.15 -6.88
N TYR A 110 7.70 -5.96 -7.25
CA TYR A 110 7.69 -4.80 -6.36
C TYR A 110 6.73 -5.02 -5.19
N ILE A 111 7.03 -4.37 -4.07
CA ILE A 111 6.10 -4.26 -2.94
C ILE A 111 5.68 -2.80 -2.84
N LEU A 112 4.37 -2.55 -2.84
CA LEU A 112 3.78 -1.25 -2.56
C LEU A 112 3.42 -1.15 -1.09
N HIS A 113 3.99 -0.19 -0.39
CA HIS A 113 3.63 0.18 0.97
C HIS A 113 2.68 1.36 0.95
N THR A 114 1.75 1.36 1.89
CA THR A 114 0.97 2.54 2.23
C THR A 114 1.09 2.82 3.72
N ASN A 115 1.11 4.09 4.10
CA ASN A 115 1.10 4.50 5.50
C ASN A 115 0.24 5.75 5.70
N VAL A 116 -0.14 6.00 6.94
CA VAL A 116 -0.85 7.22 7.34
C VAL A 116 -0.29 7.68 8.68
N PHE A 117 0.34 8.85 8.67
CA PHE A 117 0.71 9.58 9.88
C PHE A 117 -0.35 10.61 10.21
N SER A 118 -0.65 10.73 11.50
CA SER A 118 -1.38 11.90 11.99
C SER A 118 -0.80 12.39 13.30
N GLN A 119 -0.57 13.70 13.37
CA GLN A 119 0.07 14.38 14.50
C GLN A 119 1.42 13.74 14.88
N GLY A 120 2.22 13.37 13.87
CA GLY A 120 3.52 12.72 14.02
C GLY A 120 3.46 11.24 14.41
N LYS A 121 2.26 10.64 14.49
CA LYS A 121 2.10 9.21 14.82
C LYS A 121 1.76 8.43 13.56
N GLY A 122 2.67 7.57 13.11
CA GLY A 122 2.50 6.61 12.02
C GLY A 122 2.30 5.18 12.52
N ASN A 123 3.14 4.25 12.04
CA ASN A 123 3.08 2.80 12.31
C ASN A 123 1.76 2.16 11.86
N ARG A 124 1.29 2.54 10.67
CA ARG A 124 0.05 2.05 10.05
C ARG A 124 0.33 1.47 8.67
N GLU A 125 1.46 0.81 8.51
CA GLU A 125 1.92 0.28 7.25
C GLU A 125 1.00 -0.86 6.77
N GLN A 126 0.65 -0.84 5.48
CA GLN A 126 0.10 -1.99 4.78
C GLN A 126 0.91 -2.22 3.51
N GLN A 127 1.20 -3.48 3.21
CA GLN A 127 2.01 -3.87 2.05
C GLN A 127 1.14 -4.61 1.05
N PHE A 128 1.45 -4.41 -0.23
CA PHE A 128 0.71 -5.00 -1.33
C PHE A 128 1.67 -5.40 -2.45
N TYR A 129 1.55 -6.62 -2.95
CA TYR A 129 1.97 -6.93 -4.32
C TYR A 129 0.91 -6.45 -5.34
N LEU A 130 1.37 -5.98 -6.50
CA LEU A 130 0.50 -5.52 -7.58
C LEU A 130 0.14 -6.67 -8.54
N TRP A 131 -1.05 -6.62 -9.13
CA TRP A 131 -1.53 -7.61 -10.11
C TRP A 131 -0.99 -7.39 -11.54
N PHE A 132 0.05 -6.56 -11.67
CA PHE A 132 0.74 -6.22 -12.91
C PHE A 132 2.20 -5.89 -12.60
N ASP A 133 3.02 -5.76 -13.64
CA ASP A 133 4.39 -5.27 -13.52
C ASP A 133 4.43 -3.72 -13.58
N PRO A 134 4.63 -3.01 -12.46
CA PRO A 134 4.62 -1.54 -12.43
C PRO A 134 5.84 -0.89 -13.11
N ARG A 135 6.79 -1.71 -13.60
CA ARG A 135 7.95 -1.29 -14.37
C ARG A 135 7.62 -1.18 -15.86
N ALA A 136 6.68 -1.99 -16.34
CA ALA A 136 6.43 -2.19 -17.76
C ALA A 136 5.72 -0.99 -18.41
N ASP A 137 4.73 -0.41 -17.74
CA ASP A 137 3.99 0.76 -18.22
C ASP A 137 3.62 1.69 -17.06
N PHE A 138 3.06 2.85 -17.39
CA PHE A 138 2.50 3.78 -16.42
C PHE A 138 1.17 3.27 -15.86
N HIS A 139 1.03 3.35 -14.55
CA HIS A 139 -0.20 3.08 -13.82
C HIS A 139 -0.61 4.29 -12.99
N THR A 140 -1.91 4.50 -12.81
CA THR A 140 -2.42 5.65 -12.04
C THR A 140 -2.51 5.28 -10.57
N TYR A 141 -1.83 6.05 -9.73
CA TYR A 141 -1.91 5.98 -8.28
C TYR A 141 -2.65 7.20 -7.75
N SER A 142 -3.74 6.97 -7.02
CA SER A 142 -4.59 8.05 -6.50
C SER A 142 -4.71 8.00 -4.99
N ILE A 143 -4.65 9.18 -4.38
CA ILE A 143 -5.07 9.39 -2.99
C ILE A 143 -6.33 10.24 -3.02
N LEU A 144 -7.44 9.68 -2.54
CA LEU A 144 -8.64 10.43 -2.21
C LEU A 144 -8.61 10.71 -0.71
N TRP A 145 -8.54 11.97 -0.32
CA TRP A 145 -8.49 12.41 1.08
C TRP A 145 -9.59 13.43 1.34
N ASN A 146 -10.54 13.09 2.22
CA ASN A 146 -11.65 13.97 2.57
C ASN A 146 -11.96 13.92 4.07
N PRO A 147 -12.90 14.70 4.62
CA PRO A 147 -13.13 14.71 6.07
C PRO A 147 -13.57 13.36 6.66
N GLN A 148 -14.06 12.42 5.84
CA GLN A 148 -14.57 11.13 6.28
C GLN A 148 -13.54 10.00 6.16
N GLN A 149 -12.65 10.05 5.18
CA GLN A 149 -11.75 8.92 4.88
C GLN A 149 -10.60 9.28 3.93
N ILE A 150 -9.57 8.44 3.98
CA ILE A 150 -8.55 8.33 2.94
C ILE A 150 -8.78 7.03 2.18
N ILE A 151 -8.79 7.07 0.85
CA ILE A 151 -8.82 5.87 0.01
C ILE A 151 -7.64 5.91 -0.95
N PHE A 152 -6.87 4.83 -0.97
CA PHE A 152 -5.76 4.60 -1.88
C PHE A 152 -6.28 3.79 -3.06
N TYR A 153 -6.01 4.26 -4.28
CA TYR A 153 -6.34 3.54 -5.51
C TYR A 153 -5.12 3.25 -6.36
N VAL A 154 -5.20 2.13 -7.07
CA VAL A 154 -4.32 1.75 -8.18
C VAL A 154 -5.20 1.46 -9.39
N ASP A 155 -5.05 2.21 -10.47
CA ASP A 155 -5.88 2.14 -11.68
C ASP A 155 -7.39 2.17 -11.39
N GLY A 156 -7.80 3.03 -10.46
CA GLY A 156 -9.20 3.15 -10.02
C GLY A 156 -9.70 1.98 -9.15
N THR A 157 -8.85 1.02 -8.81
CA THR A 157 -9.15 -0.07 -7.88
C THR A 157 -8.75 0.35 -6.46
N PRO A 158 -9.68 0.41 -5.48
CA PRO A 158 -9.33 0.73 -4.11
C PRO A 158 -8.55 -0.43 -3.49
N ILE A 159 -7.39 -0.12 -2.90
CA ILE A 159 -6.54 -1.11 -2.22
C ILE A 159 -6.55 -0.95 -0.69
N ARG A 160 -6.89 0.25 -0.21
CA ARG A 160 -6.96 0.57 1.22
C ARG A 160 -7.95 1.69 1.49
N GLU A 161 -8.71 1.55 2.57
CA GLU A 161 -9.58 2.59 3.14
C GLU A 161 -9.12 2.88 4.59
N PHE A 162 -8.87 4.14 4.92
CA PHE A 162 -8.59 4.61 6.26
C PHE A 162 -9.65 5.62 6.69
N ARG A 163 -10.61 5.17 7.52
CA ARG A 163 -11.75 5.97 7.96
C ARG A 163 -11.37 6.92 9.08
N ASN A 164 -11.98 8.11 9.06
CA ASN A 164 -11.96 9.01 10.19
C ASN A 164 -12.89 8.48 11.30
N ILE A 165 -12.30 7.75 12.24
CA ILE A 165 -12.98 7.18 13.42
C ILE A 165 -12.53 7.88 14.71
N GLU A 166 -11.99 9.09 14.61
CA GLU A 166 -11.43 9.82 15.76
C GLU A 166 -12.47 10.03 16.86
N SER A 167 -13.72 10.36 16.49
CA SER A 167 -14.80 10.57 17.47
C SER A 167 -15.27 9.28 18.15
N SER A 168 -15.16 8.13 17.50
CA SER A 168 -15.68 6.85 18.01
C SER A 168 -14.60 5.97 18.66
N ALA A 169 -13.35 6.08 18.22
CA ALA A 169 -12.25 5.21 18.64
C ALA A 169 -10.96 5.96 18.99
N GLY A 170 -10.95 7.30 18.90
CA GLY A 170 -9.78 8.12 19.29
C GLY A 170 -8.57 7.99 18.37
N VAL A 171 -8.70 7.32 17.21
CA VAL A 171 -7.61 7.20 16.22
C VAL A 171 -7.45 8.54 15.49
N PRO A 172 -6.30 9.24 15.61
CA PRO A 172 -6.10 10.54 14.98
C PRO A 172 -6.19 10.47 13.46
N TYR A 173 -6.66 11.56 12.85
CA TYR A 173 -6.90 11.66 11.42
C TYR A 173 -6.34 12.98 10.84
N PRO A 174 -5.69 12.97 9.66
CA PRO A 174 -5.22 14.18 8.97
C PRO A 174 -6.38 15.11 8.59
N LYS A 175 -6.71 16.09 9.46
CA LYS A 175 -7.90 16.94 9.27
C LYS A 175 -7.64 18.45 9.27
N SER A 176 -6.47 18.87 9.71
CA SER A 176 -6.20 20.27 10.03
C SER A 176 -4.90 20.81 9.46
N GLN A 177 -3.98 19.96 9.04
CA GLN A 177 -2.70 20.39 8.48
C GLN A 177 -2.76 20.30 6.95
N PRO A 178 -2.63 21.43 6.22
CA PRO A 178 -2.45 21.40 4.79
C PRO A 178 -1.16 20.66 4.43
N MET A 179 -1.21 19.86 3.36
CA MET A 179 -0.11 19.03 2.91
C MET A 179 0.29 19.39 1.49
N ARG A 180 1.58 19.33 1.18
CA ARG A 180 2.05 19.29 -0.22
C ARG A 180 2.11 17.85 -0.67
N LEU A 181 1.94 17.65 -1.96
CA LEU A 181 2.35 16.42 -2.60
C LEU A 181 3.88 16.41 -2.72
N TYR A 182 4.47 15.25 -2.49
CA TYR A 182 5.88 14.96 -2.67
C TYR A 182 6.05 13.64 -3.43
N SER A 183 7.20 13.52 -4.08
CA SER A 183 7.69 12.25 -4.58
C SER A 183 9.21 12.29 -4.63
N SER A 184 9.84 11.16 -4.35
CA SER A 184 11.28 11.00 -4.35
C SER A 184 11.68 9.62 -4.87
N LEU A 185 12.90 9.53 -5.36
CA LEU A 185 13.61 8.28 -5.59
C LEU A 185 14.90 8.32 -4.78
N TRP A 186 15.05 7.38 -3.85
CA TRP A 186 16.17 7.36 -2.91
C TRP A 186 16.59 5.93 -2.54
N ASP A 187 17.78 5.82 -1.95
CA ASP A 187 18.35 4.56 -1.48
C ASP A 187 17.93 4.30 -0.03
N ALA A 188 17.32 3.15 0.20
CA ALA A 188 16.85 2.69 1.50
C ALA A 188 17.24 1.23 1.72
N GLU A 189 18.46 0.85 1.28
CA GLU A 189 18.99 -0.51 1.31
C GLU A 189 19.03 -1.17 2.70
N ASP A 190 18.87 -0.40 3.77
CA ASP A 190 18.79 -0.91 5.13
C ASP A 190 17.46 -1.60 5.48
N TRP A 191 16.41 -1.38 4.68
CA TRP A 191 15.11 -2.00 4.97
C TRP A 191 14.26 -2.33 3.74
N ALA A 192 14.47 -1.67 2.59
CA ALA A 192 13.54 -1.74 1.46
C ALA A 192 13.36 -3.16 0.88
N THR A 193 14.46 -3.82 0.50
CA THR A 193 14.37 -5.12 -0.17
C THR A 193 14.67 -6.25 0.80
N ARG A 194 13.67 -7.12 1.01
CA ARG A 194 13.73 -8.25 1.96
C ARG A 194 14.18 -7.82 3.36
N GLY A 195 13.63 -6.71 3.85
CA GLY A 195 13.98 -6.16 5.17
C GLY A 195 15.44 -5.71 5.27
N GLY A 196 16.04 -5.30 4.15
CA GLY A 196 17.43 -4.82 4.09
C GLY A 196 18.49 -5.89 3.84
N LEU A 197 18.09 -7.14 3.62
CA LEU A 197 19.01 -8.24 3.30
C LEU A 197 19.63 -8.12 1.90
N VAL A 198 18.96 -7.44 0.97
CA VAL A 198 19.46 -7.22 -0.39
C VAL A 198 19.75 -5.73 -0.56
N LYS A 199 21.01 -5.43 -0.86
CA LYS A 199 21.54 -4.07 -0.98
C LYS A 199 21.42 -3.52 -2.40
N THR A 200 21.59 -2.20 -2.53
CA THR A 200 21.54 -1.53 -3.83
C THR A 200 22.76 -1.91 -4.67
N ASP A 201 22.54 -2.52 -5.83
CA ASP A 201 23.60 -2.75 -6.81
C ASP A 201 23.81 -1.50 -7.66
N TRP A 202 24.69 -0.63 -7.17
CA TRP A 202 25.01 0.64 -7.83
C TRP A 202 25.67 0.49 -9.21
N SER A 203 26.08 -0.70 -9.65
CA SER A 203 26.51 -0.92 -11.04
C SER A 203 25.34 -0.80 -12.03
N GLN A 204 24.10 -0.90 -11.54
CA GLN A 204 22.86 -0.73 -12.31
C GLN A 204 22.39 0.73 -12.38
N ALA A 205 23.08 1.66 -11.70
CA ALA A 205 22.73 3.07 -11.74
C ALA A 205 23.01 3.69 -13.13
N PRO A 206 22.24 4.71 -13.56
CA PRO A 206 21.19 5.38 -12.80
C PRO A 206 19.88 4.59 -12.77
N PHE A 207 19.27 4.50 -11.58
CA PHE A 207 17.89 4.06 -11.43
C PHE A 207 16.96 5.21 -11.79
N VAL A 208 15.89 4.95 -12.54
CA VAL A 208 15.00 6.01 -13.04
C VAL A 208 13.54 5.64 -12.83
N ALA A 209 12.80 6.49 -12.10
CA ALA A 209 11.35 6.46 -12.00
C ALA A 209 10.76 7.58 -12.86
N SER A 210 9.63 7.31 -13.52
CA SER A 210 8.99 8.23 -14.47
C SER A 210 7.57 8.58 -14.02
N TYR A 211 7.18 9.83 -14.22
CA TYR A 211 5.92 10.41 -13.74
C TYR A 211 5.27 11.21 -14.86
N ARG A 212 3.95 11.08 -15.02
CA ARG A 212 3.17 11.90 -15.97
C ARG A 212 1.74 12.13 -15.48
N ASN A 213 1.02 12.99 -16.19
CA ASN A 213 -0.41 13.27 -15.98
C ASN A 213 -0.80 13.54 -14.52
N PHE A 214 -0.02 14.35 -13.81
CA PHE A 214 -0.41 14.85 -12.49
C PHE A 214 -1.79 15.51 -12.56
N ARG A 215 -2.68 15.21 -11.61
CA ARG A 215 -3.99 15.87 -11.49
C ARG A 215 -4.33 16.05 -10.02
N ALA A 216 -4.71 17.25 -9.63
CA ALA A 216 -5.19 17.56 -8.28
C ALA A 216 -6.54 18.27 -8.36
N ASP A 217 -7.62 17.56 -8.06
CA ASP A 217 -8.92 18.16 -7.75
C ASP A 217 -9.01 18.27 -6.22
N ALA A 218 -8.53 19.39 -5.70
CA ALA A 218 -8.22 19.53 -4.28
C ALA A 218 -8.42 20.97 -3.78
N CYS A 219 -8.64 21.10 -2.48
CA CYS A 219 -8.78 22.41 -1.85
C CYS A 219 -7.40 23.02 -1.61
N VAL A 220 -6.97 23.89 -2.53
CA VAL A 220 -5.73 24.65 -2.39
C VAL A 220 -5.78 25.49 -1.12
N TRP A 221 -4.76 25.36 -0.28
CA TRP A 221 -4.55 26.17 0.91
C TRP A 221 -3.56 27.28 0.61
N SER A 222 -3.96 28.53 0.85
CA SER A 222 -3.11 29.69 0.63
C SER A 222 -3.42 30.79 1.66
N SER A 223 -2.39 31.48 2.13
CA SER A 223 -2.52 32.61 3.08
C SER A 223 -3.39 32.29 4.31
N GLY A 224 -3.27 31.08 4.85
CA GLY A 224 -4.00 30.63 6.05
C GLY A 224 -5.48 30.34 5.82
N ARG A 225 -5.92 30.23 4.57
CA ARG A 225 -7.31 29.92 4.21
C ARG A 225 -7.38 28.86 3.13
N SER A 226 -8.43 28.05 3.19
CA SER A 226 -8.79 27.14 2.09
C SER A 226 -9.47 27.93 0.99
N ALA A 227 -9.06 27.71 -0.26
CA ALA A 227 -9.69 28.29 -1.44
C ALA A 227 -11.07 27.66 -1.75
N CYS A 228 -11.47 26.61 -1.03
CA CYS A 228 -12.75 25.95 -1.24
C CYS A 228 -13.93 26.76 -0.67
N SER A 229 -14.78 27.26 -1.56
CA SER A 229 -16.06 27.90 -1.24
C SER A 229 -17.22 26.92 -1.43
N ALA A 230 -17.64 26.18 -0.40
CA ALA A 230 -18.90 25.42 -0.23
C ALA A 230 -19.50 24.52 -1.35
N SER A 231 -19.09 24.56 -2.61
CA SER A 231 -19.51 23.69 -3.70
C SER A 231 -18.46 22.59 -3.89
N LYS A 232 -18.56 21.65 -2.97
CA LYS A 232 -17.82 20.41 -2.81
C LYS A 232 -17.83 19.60 -4.11
N GLY A 233 -16.69 19.51 -4.79
CA GLY A 233 -16.48 18.59 -5.91
C GLY A 233 -16.86 17.15 -5.54
N THR A 234 -16.95 16.26 -6.54
CA THR A 234 -17.44 14.88 -6.34
C THR A 234 -16.69 14.12 -5.24
N TRP A 235 -15.42 14.47 -4.99
CA TRP A 235 -14.52 13.81 -4.03
C TRP A 235 -14.81 14.15 -2.55
N TRP A 236 -15.40 15.30 -2.22
CA TRP A 236 -15.46 15.81 -0.83
C TRP A 236 -16.25 14.90 0.12
N ALA A 237 -17.32 14.29 -0.39
CA ALA A 237 -18.13 13.34 0.35
C ALA A 237 -18.08 11.94 -0.30
N GLN A 238 -17.13 11.73 -1.21
CA GLN A 238 -16.98 10.46 -1.88
C GLN A 238 -16.60 9.38 -0.86
N SER A 239 -17.28 8.25 -1.00
CA SER A 239 -17.02 7.03 -0.26
C SER A 239 -17.06 5.83 -1.19
N LEU A 240 -16.58 4.69 -0.72
CA LEU A 240 -16.80 3.44 -1.42
C LEU A 240 -18.28 3.07 -1.33
N ASP A 241 -18.91 2.94 -2.50
CA ASP A 241 -20.20 2.28 -2.60
C ASP A 241 -20.07 0.77 -2.35
N ALA A 242 -21.19 0.04 -2.41
CA ALA A 242 -21.18 -1.40 -2.18
C ALA A 242 -20.24 -2.16 -3.14
N GLY A 243 -20.17 -1.73 -4.40
CA GLY A 243 -19.31 -2.32 -5.43
C GLY A 243 -17.83 -2.05 -5.16
N GLY A 244 -17.47 -0.81 -4.87
CA GLY A 244 -16.12 -0.39 -4.49
C GLY A 244 -15.64 -1.09 -3.23
N ALA A 245 -16.51 -1.23 -2.22
CA ALA A 245 -16.19 -1.95 -0.99
C ALA A 245 -16.00 -3.46 -1.26
N GLN A 246 -16.77 -4.05 -2.17
CA GLN A 246 -16.57 -5.45 -2.59
C GLN A 246 -15.25 -5.62 -3.36
N LYS A 247 -14.90 -4.68 -4.24
CA LYS A 247 -13.64 -4.68 -4.97
C LYS A 247 -12.45 -4.58 -4.02
N LEU A 248 -12.49 -3.67 -3.05
CA LEU A 248 -11.48 -3.55 -1.99
C LEU A 248 -11.28 -4.88 -1.26
N ARG A 249 -12.37 -5.50 -0.78
CA ARG A 249 -12.29 -6.82 -0.10
C ARG A 249 -11.73 -7.91 -1.00
N SER A 250 -12.03 -7.86 -2.30
CA SER A 250 -11.50 -8.81 -3.27
C SER A 250 -9.99 -8.65 -3.44
N GLU A 251 -9.51 -7.41 -3.61
CA GLU A 251 -8.09 -7.14 -3.75
C GLU A 251 -7.31 -7.51 -2.49
N GLN A 252 -7.84 -7.15 -1.32
CA GLN A 252 -7.24 -7.55 -0.06
C GLN A 252 -7.07 -9.07 0.00
N ARG A 253 -8.12 -9.85 -0.31
CA ARG A 253 -8.10 -11.32 -0.39
C ARG A 253 -7.03 -11.86 -1.34
N SER A 254 -6.98 -11.32 -2.56
CA SER A 254 -5.96 -11.70 -3.54
C SER A 254 -4.55 -11.43 -3.00
N ASN A 255 -4.36 -10.29 -2.33
CA ASN A 255 -3.07 -9.89 -1.79
C ASN A 255 -2.57 -10.82 -0.68
N CYS A 256 -3.42 -11.22 0.29
CA CYS A 256 -3.00 -12.19 1.32
C CYS A 256 -2.69 -13.56 0.73
N LYS A 257 -3.40 -13.98 -0.32
CA LYS A 257 -3.07 -15.23 -1.02
C LYS A 257 -1.66 -15.15 -1.61
N MET A 258 -1.33 -14.04 -2.28
CA MET A 258 -0.03 -13.82 -2.89
C MET A 258 1.08 -13.67 -1.82
N ASP A 259 0.83 -12.95 -0.74
CA ASP A 259 1.72 -12.89 0.42
C ASP A 259 2.06 -14.28 0.93
N ARG A 260 1.03 -15.10 1.17
CA ARG A 260 1.19 -16.49 1.63
C ARG A 260 2.03 -17.30 0.66
N GLU A 261 1.80 -17.19 -0.64
CA GLU A 261 2.58 -17.88 -1.67
C GLU A 261 4.05 -17.44 -1.63
N LYS A 262 4.31 -16.13 -1.56
CA LYS A 262 5.67 -15.57 -1.50
C LYS A 262 6.43 -15.96 -0.23
N ILE A 263 5.74 -16.10 0.90
CA ILE A 263 6.33 -16.63 2.14
C ILE A 263 6.67 -18.11 1.98
N ILE A 264 5.79 -18.89 1.35
CA ILE A 264 6.07 -20.31 1.12
C ILE A 264 7.31 -20.45 0.21
N GLU A 265 7.43 -19.63 -0.83
CA GLU A 265 8.62 -19.56 -1.69
C GLU A 265 9.88 -19.14 -0.92
N SER A 266 9.79 -18.16 -0.01
CA SER A 266 10.94 -17.73 0.80
C SER A 266 11.37 -18.78 1.85
N MET A 267 10.44 -19.64 2.27
CA MET A 267 10.66 -20.71 3.23
C MET A 267 11.27 -21.99 2.63
N ASP A 268 11.66 -22.01 1.35
CA ASP A 268 12.22 -23.19 0.66
C ASP A 268 13.67 -23.55 1.10
N ILE A 269 13.90 -23.56 2.42
CA ILE A 269 14.97 -24.24 3.13
C ILE A 269 14.32 -25.11 4.23
N SER A 270 13.55 -26.12 3.83
CA SER A 270 13.40 -27.44 4.48
C SER A 270 12.16 -28.14 3.92
N TYR A 271 12.39 -29.21 3.16
CA TYR A 271 11.42 -30.06 2.47
C TYR A 271 10.20 -30.54 3.31
N SER A 272 10.25 -30.39 4.64
CA SER A 272 9.20 -30.85 5.56
C SER A 272 8.07 -29.84 5.79
N LEU A 273 8.34 -28.52 5.74
CA LEU A 273 7.34 -27.51 6.08
C LEU A 273 6.38 -27.18 4.91
N SER A 274 6.88 -27.26 3.68
CA SER A 274 6.11 -26.96 2.46
C SER A 274 4.98 -27.97 2.22
N MET A 275 5.10 -29.22 2.68
CA MET A 275 4.03 -30.22 2.62
C MET A 275 2.88 -29.93 3.60
N ILE A 276 3.18 -29.41 4.80
CA ILE A 276 2.15 -29.10 5.81
C ILE A 276 1.28 -27.93 5.32
N LEU A 277 1.89 -26.87 4.78
CA LEU A 277 1.15 -25.72 4.27
C LEU A 277 0.42 -26.01 2.94
N LYS A 278 0.96 -26.89 2.08
CA LYS A 278 0.27 -27.35 0.85
C LYS A 278 -0.99 -28.18 1.14
N ARG A 279 -1.07 -28.88 2.28
CA ARG A 279 -2.28 -29.63 2.72
C ARG A 279 -3.37 -28.76 3.33
N HIS A 280 -3.07 -27.53 3.77
CA HIS A 280 -4.05 -26.57 4.28
C HIS A 280 -4.48 -25.55 3.21
N ARG A 281 -4.72 -26.03 1.98
CA ARG A 281 -5.07 -25.19 0.82
C ARG A 281 -6.50 -24.64 0.89
N ASP A 282 -7.36 -25.22 1.74
CA ASP A 282 -8.83 -25.05 1.68
C ASP A 282 -9.46 -24.39 2.92
N LEU A 283 -8.69 -23.77 3.81
CA LEU A 283 -9.27 -23.05 4.95
C LEU A 283 -9.51 -21.57 4.58
N GLU A 284 -10.79 -21.25 4.36
CA GLU A 284 -11.29 -19.87 4.30
C GLU A 284 -10.90 -19.11 5.59
N CYS A 285 -10.58 -17.82 5.48
CA CYS A 285 -10.12 -16.93 6.55
C CYS A 285 -11.16 -16.64 7.66
N HIS A 286 -12.01 -17.60 8.01
CA HIS A 286 -12.84 -17.55 9.20
C HIS A 286 -12.37 -18.63 10.16
N ASN A 287 -11.70 -18.20 11.24
CA ASN A 287 -11.26 -18.99 12.40
C ASN A 287 -10.03 -19.90 12.25
N THR A 288 -8.90 -19.42 11.73
CA THR A 288 -7.64 -20.19 11.86
C THR A 288 -6.48 -19.37 12.40
N VAL A 289 -6.32 -19.40 13.73
CA VAL A 289 -5.00 -19.29 14.36
C VAL A 289 -4.35 -20.67 14.19
N THR A 290 -3.69 -20.90 13.05
CA THR A 290 -2.92 -22.14 12.85
C THR A 290 -1.59 -22.01 13.58
N TYR A 291 -1.47 -22.71 14.70
CA TYR A 291 -0.19 -22.88 15.41
C TYR A 291 0.78 -23.69 14.53
N ILE A 292 1.87 -23.06 14.08
CA ILE A 292 2.96 -23.78 13.40
C ILE A 292 3.77 -24.54 14.46
N LYS A 293 3.65 -25.86 14.47
CA LYS A 293 4.48 -26.76 15.28
C LYS A 293 5.55 -27.36 14.37
N CYS A 294 6.84 -27.04 14.58
CA CYS A 294 7.94 -27.78 13.96
C CYS A 294 7.92 -29.22 14.55
N SER A 295 7.44 -30.22 13.80
CA SER A 295 7.55 -31.64 14.17
C SER A 295 8.59 -32.34 13.29
N THR A 296 9.62 -32.86 13.94
CA THR A 296 10.67 -33.71 13.36
C THR A 296 10.07 -35.07 12.98
N ILE A 297 10.28 -35.53 11.75
CA ILE A 297 9.94 -36.89 11.31
C ILE A 297 11.15 -37.79 11.59
N LEU A 298 10.97 -38.84 12.40
CA LEU A 298 11.83 -40.02 12.37
C LEU A 298 10.96 -41.20 11.96
N GLU A 299 11.25 -41.77 10.79
CA GLU A 299 10.77 -43.08 10.39
C GLU A 299 11.49 -44.15 11.25
N HIS A 300 10.74 -44.96 12.01
CA HIS A 300 10.85 -46.43 12.03
C HIS A 300 9.99 -47.08 13.16
N SER A 301 9.20 -48.09 12.75
CA SER A 301 8.69 -49.25 13.52
C SER A 301 7.34 -49.16 14.30
N PRO A 302 6.54 -50.25 14.37
CA PRO A 302 5.07 -50.19 14.42
C PRO A 302 4.44 -50.51 15.79
N GLN A 303 3.13 -50.29 15.84
CA GLN A 303 2.14 -50.69 16.87
C GLN A 303 2.05 -49.78 18.12
N GLN A 304 0.96 -49.02 18.22
CA GLN A 304 -0.01 -49.12 19.33
C GLN A 304 -1.23 -48.21 19.11
N LYS A 305 -2.42 -48.83 19.22
CA LYS A 305 -3.76 -48.22 19.29
C LYS A 305 -3.85 -47.28 20.50
N PHE A 306 -4.59 -46.17 20.41
CA PHE A 306 -5.53 -45.72 21.47
C PHE A 306 -6.63 -44.80 20.92
N ARG A 307 -7.71 -44.73 21.69
CA ARG A 307 -9.12 -44.49 21.34
C ARG A 307 -9.50 -43.01 21.19
N SER A 308 -10.64 -42.83 20.53
CA SER A 308 -11.55 -41.68 20.48
C SER A 308 -11.68 -40.89 21.79
N LEU A 309 -11.67 -39.55 21.69
CA LEU A 309 -12.21 -38.65 22.70
C LEU A 309 -13.05 -37.55 22.04
N GLU A 310 -14.23 -37.35 22.63
CA GLU A 310 -15.40 -36.61 22.16
C GLU A 310 -15.24 -35.08 22.28
N PHE A 311 -16.03 -34.37 21.47
CA PHE A 311 -16.24 -32.93 21.52
C PHE A 311 -17.14 -32.52 22.70
N TYR A 312 -16.80 -31.44 23.41
CA TYR A 312 -17.77 -30.60 24.15
C TYR A 312 -17.44 -29.11 23.98
N PRO A 313 -18.45 -28.20 24.01
CA PRO A 313 -18.29 -26.78 23.66
C PRO A 313 -18.14 -25.89 24.91
N TYR A 314 -17.40 -24.78 24.81
CA TYR A 314 -17.75 -23.41 25.27
C TYR A 314 -16.52 -22.50 25.57
N ARG A 315 -16.59 -21.29 24.98
CA ARG A 315 -16.15 -19.93 25.39
C ARG A 315 -14.67 -19.56 25.68
N PRO A 316 -14.29 -18.30 25.42
CA PRO A 316 -12.89 -17.86 25.30
C PRO A 316 -12.37 -17.15 26.55
N LEU A 317 -11.32 -17.66 27.18
CA LEU A 317 -10.40 -16.89 28.02
C LEU A 317 -9.12 -17.73 28.27
N ASP A 318 -7.97 -17.09 28.08
CA ASP A 318 -6.59 -17.48 28.46
C ASP A 318 -5.93 -18.70 27.77
N LEU A 319 -5.04 -18.42 26.80
CA LEU A 319 -4.15 -19.39 26.15
C LEU A 319 -2.68 -19.06 26.43
N LEU A 320 -2.10 -19.69 27.47
CA LEU A 320 -0.66 -19.68 27.72
C LEU A 320 -0.20 -20.95 28.47
N THR A 321 -0.09 -22.09 27.79
CA THR A 321 0.72 -23.22 28.30
C THR A 321 1.32 -24.09 27.20
N LEU A 322 2.66 -24.22 27.22
CA LEU A 322 3.52 -25.03 26.35
C LEU A 322 3.82 -26.40 26.98
N TYR A 323 3.91 -27.47 26.18
CA TYR A 323 4.55 -28.73 26.57
C TYR A 323 5.80 -28.98 25.70
N SER A 324 6.94 -29.24 26.34
CA SER A 324 8.24 -29.52 25.71
C SER A 324 8.73 -30.91 26.08
N ARG A 325 9.30 -31.66 25.11
CA ARG A 325 10.42 -32.60 25.32
C ARG A 325 11.03 -33.09 23.99
N GLN A 326 12.34 -32.80 23.85
CA GLN A 326 13.40 -33.46 23.05
C GLN A 326 13.33 -33.35 21.51
N ARG A 327 14.42 -33.24 20.73
CA ARG A 327 15.84 -32.86 20.85
C ARG A 327 16.32 -32.62 19.38
N HIS A 328 17.12 -31.58 19.14
CA HIS A 328 18.00 -31.36 17.96
C HIS A 328 17.42 -31.27 16.53
N GLN A 329 16.82 -30.12 16.20
CA GLN A 329 17.27 -29.23 15.11
C GLN A 329 16.58 -27.87 15.31
N LYS A 330 17.36 -26.80 15.54
CA LYS A 330 16.82 -25.46 15.77
C LYS A 330 16.16 -24.96 14.48
N CYS A 331 14.83 -24.79 14.45
CA CYS A 331 14.18 -23.91 13.48
C CYS A 331 14.86 -22.52 13.63
N LYS A 332 15.46 -21.97 12.56
CA LYS A 332 16.16 -20.68 12.63
C LYS A 332 15.18 -19.62 13.18
N PRO A 333 15.55 -18.84 14.22
CA PRO A 333 14.67 -17.87 14.85
C PRO A 333 14.00 -16.92 13.85
N ASP A 334 14.74 -16.54 12.81
CA ASP A 334 14.33 -15.57 11.78
C ASP A 334 13.12 -16.04 10.97
N ILE A 335 13.04 -17.35 10.69
CA ILE A 335 11.94 -17.94 9.90
C ILE A 335 10.61 -17.93 10.69
N LEU A 336 10.68 -18.08 12.02
CA LEU A 336 9.50 -18.04 12.88
C LEU A 336 8.97 -16.62 13.07
N VAL A 337 9.84 -15.61 13.03
CA VAL A 337 9.48 -14.19 13.10
C VAL A 337 8.79 -13.77 11.80
N GLU A 338 9.32 -14.16 10.64
CA GLU A 338 8.71 -13.86 9.33
C GLU A 338 7.33 -14.50 9.17
N ALA A 339 7.16 -15.76 9.58
CA ALA A 339 5.88 -16.45 9.53
C ALA A 339 4.82 -15.86 10.48
N LYS A 340 5.23 -15.40 11.68
CA LYS A 340 4.35 -14.69 12.61
C LYS A 340 3.96 -13.30 12.09
N ALA A 341 4.92 -12.54 11.58
CA ALA A 341 4.66 -11.22 11.00
C ALA A 341 3.71 -11.34 9.80
N ALA A 342 3.85 -12.38 8.99
CA ALA A 342 2.95 -12.68 7.88
C ALA A 342 1.52 -13.03 8.29
N LEU A 343 1.36 -13.95 9.25
CA LEU A 343 0.03 -14.29 9.78
C LEU A 343 -0.62 -13.07 10.45
N HIS A 344 0.16 -12.21 11.09
CA HIS A 344 -0.32 -10.95 11.66
C HIS A 344 -0.72 -9.95 10.56
N ARG A 345 0.06 -9.83 9.47
CA ARG A 345 -0.24 -9.01 8.28
C ARG A 345 -1.54 -9.44 7.58
N CYS A 346 -1.76 -10.75 7.43
CA CYS A 346 -3.01 -11.30 6.91
C CYS A 346 -4.20 -11.25 7.90
N CYS A 347 -4.00 -10.99 9.19
CA CYS A 347 -5.10 -10.87 10.16
C CYS A 347 -5.50 -9.42 10.42
N ILE A 348 -4.54 -8.49 10.45
CA ILE A 348 -4.79 -7.05 10.64
C ILE A 348 -5.43 -6.42 9.40
N SER A 349 -5.01 -6.82 8.21
CA SER A 349 -5.57 -6.30 6.95
C SER A 349 -7.04 -6.70 6.71
N TYR A 350 -7.61 -7.56 7.55
CA TYR A 350 -8.93 -8.20 7.37
C TYR A 350 -9.94 -7.88 8.47
N GLY A 351 -9.63 -6.95 9.39
CA GLY A 351 -10.59 -6.53 10.42
C GLY A 351 -11.01 -7.63 11.40
N VAL A 352 -10.19 -8.68 11.57
CA VAL A 352 -10.46 -9.74 12.58
C VAL A 352 -10.01 -9.31 13.99
N TRP A 353 -9.21 -8.25 14.09
CA TRP A 353 -8.95 -7.54 15.33
C TRP A 353 -9.37 -6.08 15.15
N SER A 354 -10.55 -5.74 15.67
CA SER A 354 -10.77 -4.36 16.13
C SER A 354 -9.79 -4.12 17.28
N LEU A 355 -9.01 -3.05 17.21
CA LEU A 355 -8.42 -2.47 18.42
C LEU A 355 -9.55 -2.00 19.36
#